data_AF-A0A6S7K9E5-F1
#
_entry.id   AF-A0A6S7K9E5-F1
#
_cell.length_a   1.000
_cell.length_b   1.000
_cell.length_c   1.000
_cell.angle_alpha   90.00
_cell.angle_beta   90.00
_cell.angle_gamma   90.00
#
_symmetry.space_group_name_H-M   'P 1'
#
loop_
_entity.id
_entity.type
_entity.pdbx_description
1 polymer ?
#
loop_
_entity_poly.entity_id
_entity_poly.type
_entity_poly.pdbx_seq_one_letter_code
_entity_poly.pdbx_strand_id
1 'polypeptide(L)'
;TFISTILQFYREQSSNRLLVYHWLLALPLLHFLRRESKPFEDVICDKSIDFSKWKWWGLGKLPCRSIQSHIIASEAIAMLKNLESVFDMDRLLKRTFLILCPVEIYVYLLKTGSFSYLELCITLRKLLPDKTSGSYTQGFVSALN
;
A
#
# COMPACT_ATOMS: atom_id res chain seq x y z
N THR A 1 17.92 19.21 -2.14
CA THR A 1 16.96 19.95 -1.27
C THR A 1 16.57 19.06 -0.11
N PHE A 2 16.11 19.60 1.02
CA PHE A 2 15.72 18.84 2.22
C PHE A 2 14.89 17.56 1.94
N ILE A 3 13.92 17.62 1.01
CA ILE A 3 13.09 16.48 0.60
C ILE A 3 13.93 15.34 -0.03
N SER A 4 14.96 15.64 -0.83
CA SER A 4 15.78 14.60 -1.46
C SER A 4 16.61 13.82 -0.42
N THR A 5 17.10 14.51 0.61
CA THR A 5 17.81 13.89 1.74
C THR A 5 16.89 12.96 2.53
N ILE A 6 15.66 13.40 2.80
CA ILE A 6 14.65 12.58 3.46
C ILE A 6 14.33 11.32 2.62
N LEU A 7 14.14 11.47 1.31
CA LEU A 7 13.86 10.33 0.42
C LEU A 7 15.02 9.33 0.38
N GLN A 8 16.26 9.81 0.42
CA GLN A 8 17.44 8.96 0.48
C GLN A 8 17.47 8.18 1.79
N PHE A 9 17.24 8.85 2.93
CA PHE A 9 17.12 8.19 4.24
C PHE A 9 16.07 7.07 4.20
N TYR A 10 14.85 7.36 3.73
CA TYR A 10 13.80 6.34 3.63
C TYR A 10 14.22 5.14 2.76
N ARG A 11 14.91 5.35 1.64
CA ARG A 11 15.39 4.27 0.77
C ARG A 11 16.42 3.38 1.47
N GLU A 12 17.38 3.99 2.15
CA GLU A 12 18.41 3.27 2.90
C GLU A 12 17.78 2.43 4.02
N GLN A 13 16.87 3.02 4.81
CA GLN A 13 16.18 2.31 5.89
C GLN A 13 15.27 1.17 5.38
N SER A 14 14.61 1.38 4.23
CA SER A 14 13.70 0.41 3.64
C SER A 14 14.37 -0.88 3.14
N SER A 15 15.70 -0.85 2.97
CA SER A 15 16.50 -2.01 2.58
C SER A 15 16.92 -2.88 3.78
N ASN A 16 16.70 -2.41 5.01
CA ASN A 16 17.03 -3.15 6.23
C ASN A 16 15.77 -3.71 6.89
N ARG A 17 15.61 -5.03 6.89
CA ARG A 17 14.45 -5.74 7.45
C ARG A 17 14.11 -5.31 8.88
N LEU A 18 15.11 -5.07 9.74
CA LEU A 18 14.88 -4.68 11.14
C LEU A 18 14.26 -3.28 11.29
N LEU A 19 14.30 -2.46 10.23
CA LEU A 19 13.89 -1.05 10.24
C LEU A 19 12.63 -0.80 9.40
N VAL A 20 12.10 -1.83 8.71
CA VAL A 20 10.87 -1.76 7.90
C VAL A 20 9.63 -1.41 8.73
N TYR A 21 9.64 -1.63 10.05
CA TYR A 21 8.57 -1.12 10.88
C TYR A 21 8.70 0.39 11.13
N HIS A 22 9.89 0.83 11.56
CA HIS A 22 10.17 2.22 11.92
C HIS A 22 9.96 3.18 10.74
N TRP A 23 10.30 2.76 9.52
CA TRP A 23 10.11 3.62 8.36
C TRP A 23 8.61 3.84 8.02
N LEU A 24 7.71 2.86 8.26
CA LEU A 24 6.28 3.01 7.97
C LEU A 24 5.63 4.01 8.92
N LEU A 25 6.08 4.03 10.19
CA LEU A 25 5.64 5.03 11.16
C LEU A 25 6.04 6.45 10.77
N ALA A 26 7.11 6.60 10.00
CA ALA A 26 7.58 7.89 9.54
C ALA A 26 6.94 8.33 8.19
N LEU A 27 6.36 7.39 7.42
CA LEU A 27 5.70 7.71 6.13
C LEU A 27 4.63 8.80 6.19
N PRO A 28 3.80 8.94 7.24
CA PRO A 28 2.87 10.08 7.34
C PRO A 28 3.55 11.44 7.21
N LEU A 29 4.74 11.60 7.81
CA LEU A 29 5.51 12.83 7.66
C LEU A 29 5.96 13.03 6.21
N LEU A 30 6.36 11.95 5.52
CA LEU A 30 6.73 12.02 4.12
C LEU A 30 5.55 12.40 3.23
N HIS A 31 4.39 11.76 3.43
CA HIS A 31 3.16 12.06 2.69
C HIS A 31 2.71 13.50 2.95
N PHE A 32 2.82 13.99 4.18
CA PHE A 32 2.57 15.39 4.54
C PHE A 32 3.52 16.34 3.80
N LEU A 33 4.84 16.10 3.84
CA LEU A 33 5.84 16.92 3.18
C LEU A 33 5.67 16.96 1.66
N ARG A 34 5.18 15.88 1.05
CA ARG A 34 4.83 15.82 -0.38
C ARG A 34 3.48 16.44 -0.72
N ARG A 35 2.70 16.86 0.29
CA ARG A 35 1.31 17.31 0.15
C ARG A 35 0.42 16.24 -0.51
N GLU A 36 0.74 14.97 -0.24
CA GLU A 36 0.02 13.78 -0.71
C GLU A 36 -1.02 13.32 0.33
N SER A 37 -0.82 13.65 1.61
CA SER A 37 -1.83 13.51 2.69
C SER A 37 -2.94 14.57 2.56
N LYS A 38 -3.56 14.69 1.39
CA LYS A 38 -4.73 15.55 1.24
C LYS A 38 -5.87 15.00 2.10
N PRO A 39 -6.66 15.87 2.74
CA PRO A 39 -7.85 15.43 3.46
C PRO A 39 -8.84 14.79 2.47
N PHE A 40 -9.20 13.52 2.74
CA PHE A 40 -10.43 12.87 2.30
C PHE A 40 -10.73 12.80 0.79
N GLU A 41 -9.78 12.41 -0.07
CA GLU A 41 -10.22 11.81 -1.35
C GLU A 41 -10.84 10.44 -1.03
N ASP A 42 -12.17 10.40 -1.00
CA ASP A 42 -12.95 9.17 -0.91
C ASP A 42 -12.47 8.19 -1.98
N VAL A 43 -12.55 6.90 -1.66
CA VAL A 43 -12.17 5.82 -2.58
C VAL A 43 -13.08 5.79 -3.82
N ILE A 44 -14.10 6.65 -3.88
CA ILE A 44 -14.92 6.86 -5.05
C ILE A 44 -14.02 7.39 -6.18
N CYS A 45 -13.67 6.46 -7.06
CA CYS A 45 -12.85 6.68 -8.25
C CYS A 45 -13.58 7.53 -9.29
N ASP A 46 -13.83 8.80 -9.00
CA ASP A 46 -14.21 9.77 -10.03
C ASP A 46 -13.08 9.94 -11.06
N LYS A 47 -11.86 9.56 -10.68
CA LYS A 47 -10.67 9.54 -11.53
C LYS A 47 -10.18 8.11 -11.68
N SER A 48 -9.83 7.75 -12.92
CA SER A 48 -9.21 6.46 -13.23
C SER A 48 -7.89 6.30 -12.46
N ILE A 49 -7.69 5.13 -11.87
CA ILE A 49 -6.43 4.78 -11.20
C ILE A 49 -5.40 4.40 -12.25
N ASP A 50 -4.26 5.10 -12.24
CA ASP A 50 -3.10 4.75 -13.07
C ASP A 50 -2.32 3.60 -12.41
N PHE A 51 -2.64 2.36 -12.81
CA PHE A 51 -1.99 1.15 -12.34
C PHE A 51 -0.52 1.02 -12.80
N SER A 52 -0.03 1.85 -13.72
CA SER A 52 1.40 1.88 -14.07
C SER A 52 2.25 2.57 -13.00
N LYS A 53 1.64 3.46 -12.20
CA LYS A 53 2.31 4.25 -11.16
C LYS A 53 2.03 3.71 -9.76
N TRP A 54 2.74 4.27 -8.77
CA TRP A 54 2.59 3.92 -7.35
C TRP A 54 1.92 5.03 -6.51
N LYS A 55 1.42 6.07 -7.17
CA LYS A 55 0.90 7.28 -6.51
C LYS A 55 -0.32 6.98 -5.63
N TRP A 56 -1.24 6.13 -6.10
CA TRP A 56 -2.46 5.80 -5.35
C TRP A 56 -2.17 5.11 -4.00
N TRP A 57 -1.05 4.39 -3.92
CA TRP A 57 -0.58 3.70 -2.71
C TRP A 57 0.46 4.49 -1.90
N GLY A 58 0.69 5.78 -2.20
CA GLY A 58 1.60 6.65 -1.43
C GLY A 58 3.10 6.41 -1.61
N LEU A 59 3.48 5.34 -2.29
CA LEU A 59 4.90 4.98 -2.43
C LEU A 59 5.66 5.91 -3.38
N GLY A 60 5.01 6.49 -4.39
CA GLY A 60 5.65 7.41 -5.34
C GLY A 60 6.84 6.74 -6.06
N LYS A 61 8.08 7.08 -5.67
CA LYS A 61 9.34 6.51 -6.21
C LYS A 61 10.06 5.56 -5.23
N LEU A 62 9.37 5.08 -4.20
CA LEU A 62 9.91 4.13 -3.22
C LEU A 62 9.90 2.70 -3.81
N PRO A 63 10.90 1.84 -3.49
CA PRO A 63 11.08 0.54 -4.13
C PRO A 63 10.11 -0.52 -3.57
N CYS A 64 8.83 -0.46 -3.97
CA CYS A 64 7.75 -1.31 -3.45
C CYS A 64 8.10 -2.80 -3.35
N ARG A 65 8.57 -3.41 -4.45
CA ARG A 65 8.87 -4.85 -4.52
C ARG A 65 9.99 -5.27 -3.57
N SER A 66 11.02 -4.41 -3.41
CA SER A 66 12.11 -4.65 -2.47
C SER A 66 11.65 -4.54 -1.02
N ILE A 67 10.62 -3.74 -0.73
CA ILE A 67 10.12 -3.60 0.63
C ILE A 67 9.21 -4.79 0.97
N GLN A 68 8.32 -5.16 0.05
CA GLN A 68 7.44 -6.32 0.18
C GLN A 68 8.21 -7.60 0.52
N SER A 69 9.36 -7.84 -0.12
CA SER A 69 10.15 -9.07 0.11
C SER A 69 10.71 -9.21 1.53
N HIS A 70 10.70 -8.14 2.32
CA HIS A 70 11.18 -8.14 3.70
C HIS A 70 10.07 -8.29 4.75
N ILE A 71 8.80 -8.21 4.35
CA ILE A 71 7.66 -8.25 5.27
C ILE A 71 7.02 -9.62 5.19
N ILE A 72 7.01 -10.35 6.31
CA ILE A 72 6.27 -11.62 6.41
C ILE A 72 4.89 -11.42 7.06
N ALA A 73 3.99 -12.39 6.88
CA ALA A 73 2.61 -12.30 7.33
C ALA A 73 2.46 -11.99 8.83
N SER A 74 3.24 -12.66 9.70
CA SER A 74 3.20 -12.46 11.14
C SER A 74 3.66 -11.06 11.56
N GLU A 75 4.70 -10.53 10.91
CA GLU A 75 5.18 -9.16 11.10
C GLU A 75 4.13 -8.16 10.65
N ALA A 76 3.53 -8.34 9.46
CA ALA A 76 2.48 -7.45 8.98
C ALA A 76 1.28 -7.38 9.93
N ILE A 77 0.85 -8.50 10.50
CA ILE A 77 -0.22 -8.54 11.52
C ILE A 77 0.19 -7.76 12.79
N ALA A 78 1.44 -7.92 13.25
CA ALA A 78 1.94 -7.17 14.40
C ALA A 78 2.00 -5.66 14.11
N MET A 79 2.44 -5.29 12.90
CA MET A 79 2.51 -3.90 12.45
C MET A 79 1.12 -3.27 12.35
N LEU A 80 0.12 -4.00 11.86
CA LEU A 80 -1.25 -3.51 11.73
C LEU A 80 -1.77 -2.94 13.05
N LYS A 81 -1.59 -3.67 14.16
CA LYS A 81 -2.05 -3.25 15.50
C LYS A 81 -1.49 -1.90 15.93
N ASN A 82 -0.27 -1.58 15.51
CA ASN A 82 0.40 -0.34 15.88
C ASN A 82 0.11 0.80 14.89
N LEU A 83 -0.24 0.48 13.64
CA LEU A 83 -0.51 1.45 12.59
C LEU A 83 -1.98 1.84 12.50
N GLU A 84 -2.89 1.06 13.08
CA GLU A 84 -4.33 1.28 12.96
C GLU A 84 -4.75 2.68 13.42
N SER A 85 -4.26 3.17 14.56
CA SER A 85 -4.51 4.53 15.03
C SER A 85 -3.90 5.62 14.14
N VAL A 86 -2.87 5.28 13.37
CA VAL A 86 -2.19 6.20 12.45
C VAL A 86 -2.92 6.28 11.11
N PHE A 87 -3.66 5.24 10.72
CA PHE A 87 -4.44 5.23 9.47
C PHE A 87 -5.53 6.29 9.43
N ASP A 88 -6.08 6.66 10.59
CA ASP A 88 -7.07 7.74 10.69
C ASP A 88 -6.44 9.11 10.40
N MET A 89 -5.17 9.30 10.77
CA MET A 89 -4.41 10.52 10.47
C MET A 89 -3.90 10.54 9.03
N ASP A 90 -3.55 9.37 8.49
CA ASP A 90 -3.00 9.22 7.15
C ASP A 90 -3.62 8.03 6.41
N ARG A 91 -4.75 8.28 5.73
CA ARG A 91 -5.41 7.27 4.88
C ARG A 91 -4.52 6.79 3.73
N LEU A 92 -3.48 7.55 3.34
CA LEU A 92 -2.55 7.11 2.31
C LEU A 92 -1.62 6.02 2.85
N LEU A 93 -1.18 6.13 4.12
CA LEU A 93 -0.45 5.07 4.83
C LEU A 93 -1.24 3.76 4.86
N LYS A 94 -2.57 3.82 5.04
CA LYS A 94 -3.43 2.62 4.98
C LYS A 94 -3.30 1.89 3.64
N ARG A 95 -3.32 2.62 2.52
CA ARG A 95 -3.11 2.07 1.16
C ARG A 95 -1.67 1.60 0.96
N THR A 96 -0.69 2.30 1.53
CA THR A 96 0.71 1.87 1.53
C THR A 96 0.89 0.55 2.28
N PHE A 97 0.24 0.38 3.42
CA PHE A 97 0.26 -0.87 4.17
C PHE A 97 -0.34 -2.02 3.34
N LEU A 98 -1.50 -1.79 2.72
CA LEU A 98 -2.15 -2.80 1.86
C LEU A 98 -1.22 -3.29 0.76
N ILE A 99 -0.57 -2.38 0.01
CA ILE A 99 0.31 -2.80 -1.08
C ILE A 99 1.58 -3.48 -0.57
N LEU A 100 2.08 -3.13 0.61
CA LEU A 100 3.34 -3.69 1.13
C LEU A 100 3.16 -5.03 1.84
N CYS A 101 1.98 -5.30 2.41
CA CYS A 101 1.75 -6.54 3.13
C CYS A 101 1.55 -7.75 2.18
N PRO A 102 1.96 -8.96 2.61
CA PRO A 102 1.74 -10.18 1.84
C PRO A 102 0.25 -10.45 1.60
N VAL A 103 -0.11 -11.01 0.45
CA VAL A 103 -1.53 -11.26 0.07
C VAL A 103 -2.19 -12.26 1.02
N GLU A 104 -1.41 -13.15 1.63
CA GLU A 104 -1.82 -14.16 2.61
C GLU A 104 -2.59 -13.56 3.80
N ILE A 105 -2.32 -12.29 4.16
CA ILE A 105 -3.01 -11.64 5.27
C ILE A 105 -4.34 -10.99 4.89
N TYR A 106 -4.71 -10.92 3.61
CA TYR A 106 -5.88 -10.15 3.17
C TYR A 106 -7.20 -10.71 3.73
N VAL A 107 -7.29 -12.03 3.89
CA VAL A 107 -8.44 -12.68 4.56
C VAL A 107 -8.56 -12.22 6.01
N TYR A 108 -7.43 -12.02 6.69
CA TYR A 108 -7.41 -11.47 8.04
C TYR A 108 -7.83 -9.99 8.03
N LEU A 109 -7.29 -9.18 7.12
CA LEU A 109 -7.65 -7.76 6.98
C LEU A 109 -9.15 -7.54 6.69
N LEU A 110 -9.76 -8.42 5.91
CA LEU A 110 -11.22 -8.40 5.68
C LEU A 110 -12.02 -8.60 6.97
N LYS A 111 -11.55 -9.48 7.85
CA LYS A 111 -12.22 -9.79 9.12
C LYS A 111 -12.07 -8.68 10.15
N THR A 112 -11.05 -7.82 10.05
CA THR A 112 -10.90 -6.70 11.00
C THR A 112 -11.91 -5.59 10.73
N GLY A 113 -12.47 -5.50 9.53
CA GLY A 113 -13.34 -4.39 9.12
C GLY A 113 -12.61 -3.07 8.92
N SER A 114 -11.29 -3.02 9.18
CA SER A 114 -10.49 -1.80 9.05
C SER A 114 -10.28 -1.40 7.59
N PHE A 115 -10.48 -2.30 6.61
CA PHE A 115 -10.27 -2.08 5.18
C PHE A 115 -11.54 -2.32 4.36
N SER A 116 -11.81 -1.47 3.37
CA SER A 116 -12.95 -1.66 2.48
C SER A 116 -12.65 -2.73 1.42
N TYR A 117 -13.69 -3.45 0.98
CA TYR A 117 -13.58 -4.40 -0.14
C TYR A 117 -13.00 -3.75 -1.40
N LEU A 118 -13.38 -2.50 -1.68
CA LEU A 118 -12.90 -1.77 -2.85
C LEU A 118 -11.39 -1.49 -2.78
N GLU A 119 -10.86 -1.04 -1.63
CA GLU A 119 -9.42 -0.81 -1.44
C GLU A 119 -8.61 -2.09 -1.64
N LEU A 120 -9.10 -3.22 -1.11
CA LEU A 120 -8.48 -4.53 -1.27
C LEU A 120 -8.50 -4.99 -2.72
N CYS A 121 -9.64 -4.92 -3.41
CA CYS A 121 -9.77 -5.29 -4.82
C CYS A 121 -8.86 -4.46 -5.73
N ILE A 122 -8.80 -3.13 -5.52
CA ILE A 122 -7.89 -2.24 -6.26
C ILE A 122 -6.44 -2.64 -6.03
N THR A 123 -6.05 -2.93 -4.78
CA THR A 123 -4.67 -3.29 -4.45
C THR A 123 -4.30 -4.66 -5.01
N LEU A 124 -5.20 -5.65 -4.93
CA LEU A 124 -5.01 -6.95 -5.56
C LEU A 124 -4.78 -6.82 -7.06
N ARG A 125 -5.60 -6.01 -7.76
CA ARG A 125 -5.42 -5.75 -9.19
C ARG A 125 -4.02 -5.21 -9.53
N LYS A 126 -3.43 -4.37 -8.68
CA LYS A 126 -2.07 -3.85 -8.86
C LYS A 126 -0.98 -4.89 -8.60
N LEU A 127 -1.20 -5.79 -7.64
CA LEU A 127 -0.24 -6.82 -7.28
C LEU A 127 -0.20 -7.95 -8.32
N LEU A 128 -1.36 -8.28 -8.89
CA LEU A 128 -1.49 -9.24 -9.97
C LEU A 128 -0.70 -8.75 -11.20
N PRO A 129 0.04 -9.63 -11.88
CA PRO A 129 0.79 -9.25 -13.06
C PRO A 129 -0.17 -8.82 -14.17
N ASP A 130 0.08 -7.66 -14.78
CA ASP A 130 -0.54 -7.27 -16.06
C ASP A 130 -0.03 -8.23 -17.14
N LYS A 131 -0.71 -9.37 -17.30
CA LYS A 131 -0.60 -10.16 -18.52
C LYS A 131 -1.50 -9.51 -19.55
N THR A 132 -0.92 -8.73 -20.45
CA THR A 132 -1.51 -8.55 -21.78
C THR A 132 -1.60 -9.91 -22.47
N SER A 133 -2.65 -10.65 -22.16
CA SER A 133 -3.26 -11.71 -22.95
C SER A 133 -4.54 -12.18 -22.26
N GLY A 134 -5.60 -11.35 -22.30
CA GLY A 134 -7.02 -11.74 -22.34
C GLY A 134 -7.64 -12.74 -21.33
N SER A 135 -6.91 -13.30 -20.38
CA SER A 135 -7.30 -14.58 -19.77
C SER A 135 -7.90 -14.45 -18.37
N TYR A 136 -7.33 -13.62 -17.48
CA TYR A 136 -7.78 -13.60 -16.08
C TYR A 136 -9.07 -12.80 -15.87
N THR A 137 -9.22 -11.65 -16.53
CA THR A 137 -10.44 -10.84 -16.38
C THR A 137 -11.65 -11.55 -16.98
N GLN A 138 -11.51 -12.23 -18.12
CA GLN A 138 -12.56 -13.08 -18.67
C GLN A 138 -12.80 -14.32 -17.79
N GLY A 139 -11.75 -15.01 -17.32
CA GLY A 139 -11.92 -16.16 -16.43
C GLY A 139 -12.60 -15.82 -15.11
N PHE A 140 -12.30 -14.66 -14.52
CA PHE A 140 -12.95 -14.17 -13.31
C PHE A 140 -14.40 -13.75 -13.56
N VAL A 141 -14.69 -13.05 -14.67
CA VAL A 141 -16.06 -12.67 -15.05
C VAL A 141 -16.92 -13.90 -15.40
N SER A 142 -16.35 -14.90 -16.07
CA SER A 142 -17.06 -16.15 -16.39
C SER A 142 -17.33 -17.03 -15.17
N ALA A 143 -16.57 -16.89 -14.08
CA ALA A 143 -16.81 -17.62 -12.83
C ALA A 143 -17.86 -16.94 -11.93
N LEU A 144 -18.28 -15.72 -12.27
CA LEU A 144 -19.28 -14.93 -11.54
C LEU A 144 -20.67 -14.96 -12.19
N ASN A 145 -20.78 -15.50 -13.42
CA ASN A 145 -22.04 -15.83 -14.10
C ASN A 145 -22.32 -17.33 -14.00
#